data_AF-A0A7V1IJ45-F1
#
_entry.id   AF-A0A7V1IJ45-F1
#
_cell.length_a   1.000
_cell.length_b   1.000
_cell.length_c   1.000
_cell.angle_alpha   90.00
_cell.angle_beta   90.00
_cell.angle_gamma   90.00
#
_symmetry.space_group_name_H-M   'P 1'
#
loop_
_entity.id
_entity.type
_entity.pdbx_description
1 polymer ?
#
loop_
_entity_poly.entity_id
_entity_poly.type
_entity_poly.pdbx_seq_one_letter_code
_entity_poly.pdbx_strand_id
1 'polypeptide(L)'
;MPQDTLSKREREVLAELRNGGRVPTIARTLSISPTTVRNHLQRIFWKLGVHSQSELVEHVRAHPEILADADAEARYWQANERLAAEIEEIIGQRWGPGVFHEVVRRALPLGPEGREEWLARLAIWSRGDSPDSEIARKRAREMETWRNQAEERILKAQGEGWIRTDIEPGETLEQLFSLMVGVAFQLIGAEPDPRRKDAQIRVVEAFLDDLIIEGSMTRSPEGTGSA
;
A
#
# COMPACT_ATOMS: atom_id res chain seq x y z
N MET A 1 35.96 -3.94 4.30
CA MET A 1 35.32 -3.72 2.99
C MET A 1 34.40 -2.52 3.10
N PRO A 2 34.35 -1.62 2.10
CA PRO A 2 33.31 -0.59 2.04
C PRO A 2 31.94 -1.25 2.18
N GLN A 3 31.02 -0.62 2.91
CA GLN A 3 29.63 -1.06 2.89
C GLN A 3 29.08 -0.68 1.50
N ASP A 4 28.88 -1.67 0.63
CA ASP A 4 28.37 -1.50 -0.75
C ASP A 4 26.95 -0.88 -0.80
N THR A 5 26.35 -0.65 0.36
CA THR A 5 25.02 -0.06 0.49
C THR A 5 25.10 1.33 1.14
N LEU A 6 24.46 2.31 0.50
CA LEU A 6 24.21 3.60 1.12
C LEU A 6 23.35 3.41 2.39
N SER A 7 23.60 4.18 3.43
CA SER A 7 22.68 4.25 4.57
C SER A 7 21.39 4.95 4.17
N LYS A 8 20.31 4.76 4.96
CA LYS A 8 19.05 5.50 4.77
C LYS A 8 19.28 7.00 4.62
N ARG A 9 20.10 7.58 5.50
CA ARG A 9 20.39 9.02 5.48
C ARG A 9 21.19 9.47 4.26
N GLU A 10 22.11 8.64 3.78
CA GLU A 10 22.84 8.89 2.55
C GLU A 10 21.91 8.84 1.32
N ARG A 11 20.97 7.88 1.28
CA ARG A 11 19.92 7.84 0.24
C ARG A 11 19.03 9.08 0.25
N GLU A 12 18.58 9.54 1.43
CA GLU A 12 17.78 10.77 1.58
C GLU A 12 18.53 12.00 1.03
N VAL A 13 19.81 12.16 1.39
CA VAL A 13 20.66 13.25 0.87
C VAL A 13 20.81 13.14 -0.65
N LEU A 14 21.01 11.93 -1.17
CA LEU A 14 21.19 11.67 -2.61
C LEU A 14 19.90 11.93 -3.41
N ALA A 15 18.74 11.58 -2.86
CA ALA A 15 17.44 11.83 -3.48
C ALA A 15 17.18 13.34 -3.63
N GLU A 16 17.43 14.12 -2.57
CA GLU A 16 17.30 15.58 -2.63
C GLU A 16 18.28 16.20 -3.63
N LEU A 17 19.51 15.69 -3.70
CA LEU A 17 20.51 16.14 -4.68
C LEU A 17 20.06 15.86 -6.13
N ARG A 18 19.55 14.65 -6.40
CA ARG A 18 18.99 14.25 -7.70
C ARG A 18 17.84 15.18 -8.12
N ASN A 19 17.02 15.61 -7.17
CA ASN A 19 15.90 16.53 -7.38
C ASN A 19 16.35 18.01 -7.55
N GLY A 20 17.66 18.28 -7.69
CA GLY A 20 18.21 19.62 -7.89
C GLY A 20 18.48 20.40 -6.59
N GLY A 21 18.35 19.73 -5.43
CA GLY A 21 18.65 20.31 -4.13
C GLY A 21 20.11 20.75 -4.02
N ARG A 22 20.34 21.95 -3.46
CA ARG A 22 21.67 22.42 -3.06
C ARG A 22 21.88 22.17 -1.58
N VAL A 23 23.12 22.04 -1.13
CA VAL A 23 23.48 21.76 0.27
C VAL A 23 22.65 22.55 1.32
N PRO A 24 22.43 23.87 1.20
CA PRO A 24 21.59 24.61 2.16
C PRO A 24 20.12 24.20 2.14
N THR A 25 19.58 23.86 0.97
CA THR A 25 18.20 23.38 0.82
C THR A 25 18.06 21.99 1.41
N ILE A 26 18.97 21.07 1.05
CA ILE A 26 19.01 19.69 1.58
C ILE A 26 19.09 19.72 3.12
N ALA A 27 19.95 20.58 3.68
CA ALA A 27 20.10 20.76 5.11
C ALA A 27 18.78 21.17 5.80
N ARG A 28 18.04 22.11 5.21
CA ARG A 28 16.72 22.52 5.71
C ARG A 28 15.69 21.42 5.58
N THR A 29 15.56 20.80 4.41
CA THR A 29 14.60 19.71 4.15
C THR A 29 14.78 18.59 5.16
N LEU A 30 16.03 18.20 5.40
CA LEU A 30 16.36 17.07 6.24
C LEU A 30 16.58 17.45 7.72
N SER A 31 16.46 18.73 8.10
CA SER A 31 16.71 19.22 9.46
C SER A 31 18.10 18.81 10.02
N ILE A 32 19.16 18.98 9.22
CA ILE A 32 20.56 18.74 9.61
C ILE A 32 21.47 19.90 9.20
N SER A 33 22.69 19.96 9.74
CA SER A 33 23.63 21.02 9.38
C SER A 33 24.14 20.88 7.92
N PRO A 34 24.46 22.00 7.23
CA PRO A 34 25.12 21.96 5.92
C PRO A 34 26.43 21.16 5.92
N THR A 35 27.17 21.16 7.03
CA THR A 35 28.39 20.37 7.20
C THR A 35 28.08 18.88 7.22
N THR A 36 27.02 18.48 7.92
CA THR A 36 26.54 17.08 7.94
C THR A 36 26.16 16.62 6.54
N VAL A 37 25.48 17.45 5.75
CA VAL A 37 25.17 17.14 4.34
C VAL A 37 26.43 16.91 3.52
N ARG A 38 27.44 17.79 3.62
CA ARG A 38 28.72 17.60 2.90
C ARG A 38 29.42 16.31 3.30
N ASN A 39 29.39 15.95 4.58
CA ASN A 39 29.97 14.69 5.07
C ASN A 39 29.22 13.47 4.50
N HIS A 40 27.89 13.52 4.39
CA HIS A 40 27.13 12.47 3.71
C HIS A 40 27.51 12.38 2.22
N LEU A 41 27.59 13.51 1.50
CA LEU A 41 28.00 13.52 0.09
C LEU A 41 29.41 12.95 -0.11
N GLN A 42 30.37 13.28 0.75
CA GLN A 42 31.72 12.69 0.70
C GLN A 42 31.71 11.17 0.85
N ARG A 43 30.90 10.63 1.79
CA ARG A 43 30.76 9.19 1.95
C ARG A 43 30.07 8.55 0.75
N ILE A 44 29.06 9.21 0.16
CA ILE A 44 28.38 8.73 -1.04
C ILE A 44 29.35 8.66 -2.21
N PHE A 45 30.15 9.72 -2.46
CA PHE A 45 31.19 9.73 -3.49
C PHE A 45 32.15 8.55 -3.33
N TRP A 46 32.61 8.32 -2.10
CA TRP A 46 33.51 7.20 -1.80
C TRP A 46 32.84 5.83 -1.99
N LYS A 47 31.60 5.65 -1.54
CA LYS A 47 30.86 4.38 -1.66
C LYS A 47 30.50 4.03 -3.11
N LEU A 48 30.15 5.03 -3.92
CA LEU A 48 29.73 4.82 -5.32
C LEU A 48 30.89 4.94 -6.31
N GLY A 49 32.10 5.27 -5.86
CA GLY A 49 33.27 5.40 -6.71
C GLY A 49 33.17 6.54 -7.74
N VAL A 50 32.40 7.60 -7.45
CA VAL A 50 32.22 8.75 -8.34
C VAL A 50 32.89 9.99 -7.75
N HIS A 51 33.41 10.87 -8.62
CA HIS A 51 34.34 11.93 -8.23
C HIS A 51 33.75 13.34 -8.32
N SER A 52 32.56 13.49 -8.92
CA SER A 52 31.89 14.77 -9.06
C SER A 52 30.38 14.67 -8.80
N GLN A 53 29.76 15.80 -8.44
CA GLN A 53 28.31 15.88 -8.27
C GLN A 53 27.58 15.55 -9.58
N SER A 54 28.13 15.95 -10.73
CA SER A 54 27.58 15.61 -12.05
C SER A 54 27.63 14.12 -12.32
N GLU A 55 28.77 13.47 -12.05
CA GLU A 55 28.89 12.00 -12.16
C GLU A 55 27.93 11.29 -11.21
N LEU A 56 27.79 11.78 -9.98
CA LEU A 56 26.85 11.20 -9.00
C LEU A 56 25.40 11.28 -9.47
N VAL A 57 25.00 12.42 -10.03
CA VAL A 57 23.63 12.60 -10.58
C VAL A 57 23.42 11.69 -11.78
N GLU A 58 24.40 11.58 -12.68
CA GLU A 58 24.31 10.71 -13.85
C GLU A 58 24.29 9.24 -13.47
N HIS A 59 25.14 8.84 -12.53
CA HIS A 59 25.18 7.48 -11.98
C HIS A 59 23.82 7.09 -11.39
N VAL A 60 23.20 7.96 -10.57
CA VAL A 60 21.87 7.69 -10.00
C VAL A 60 20.75 7.67 -11.04
N ARG A 61 20.87 8.43 -12.13
CA ARG A 61 19.91 8.36 -13.24
C ARG A 61 20.01 7.04 -14.00
N ALA A 62 21.22 6.54 -14.21
CA ALA A 62 21.46 5.23 -14.79
C ALA A 62 21.10 4.07 -13.85
N HIS A 63 21.21 4.31 -12.52
CA HIS A 63 21.00 3.33 -11.46
C HIS A 63 19.98 3.82 -10.42
N PRO A 64 18.70 3.99 -10.78
CA PRO A 64 17.67 4.48 -9.87
C PRO A 64 17.46 3.56 -8.64
N GLU A 65 17.80 2.27 -8.76
CA GLU A 65 17.76 1.28 -7.69
C GLU A 65 18.63 1.63 -6.48
N ILE A 66 19.66 2.47 -6.63
CA ILE A 66 20.51 2.93 -5.51
C ILE A 66 19.71 3.76 -4.50
N LEU A 67 18.64 4.42 -4.96
CA LEU A 67 17.71 5.15 -4.11
C LEU A 67 16.59 4.26 -3.53
N ALA A 68 16.50 2.99 -3.93
CA ALA A 68 15.54 2.07 -3.36
C ALA A 68 15.82 1.90 -1.85
N ASP A 69 14.81 2.16 -1.03
CA ASP A 69 14.85 1.78 0.37
C ASP A 69 14.38 0.33 0.49
N ALA A 70 15.33 -0.61 0.42
CA ALA A 70 15.08 -2.06 0.49
C ALA A 70 14.30 -2.44 1.75
N ASP A 71 14.54 -1.75 2.88
CA ASP A 71 13.79 -1.96 4.11
C ASP A 71 12.32 -1.55 3.95
N ALA A 72 12.02 -0.48 3.20
CA ALA A 72 10.65 -0.06 2.96
C ALA A 72 9.95 -0.95 1.92
N GLU A 73 10.70 -1.46 0.94
CA GLU A 73 10.18 -2.46 0.01
C GLU A 73 9.87 -3.79 0.72
N ALA A 74 10.75 -4.28 1.59
CA ALA A 74 10.49 -5.47 2.39
C ALA A 74 9.24 -5.29 3.28
N ARG A 75 9.11 -4.13 3.95
CA ARG A 75 7.92 -3.80 4.74
C ARG A 75 6.65 -3.76 3.89
N TYR A 76 6.73 -3.23 2.67
CA TYR A 76 5.61 -3.20 1.73
C TYR A 76 5.15 -4.61 1.35
N TRP A 77 6.09 -5.48 0.94
CA TRP A 77 5.75 -6.85 0.55
C TRP A 77 5.17 -7.63 1.73
N GLN A 78 5.81 -7.56 2.90
CA GLN A 78 5.31 -8.22 4.12
C GLN A 78 3.90 -7.74 4.51
N ALA A 79 3.62 -6.44 4.41
CA ALA A 79 2.30 -5.91 4.71
C ALA A 79 1.20 -6.43 3.77
N ASN A 80 1.50 -6.59 2.47
CA ASN A 80 0.54 -7.10 1.50
C ASN A 80 0.38 -8.62 1.57
N GLU A 81 1.47 -9.36 1.74
CA GLU A 81 1.44 -10.82 1.94
C GLU A 81 0.63 -11.19 3.19
N ARG A 82 0.83 -10.46 4.29
CA ARG A 82 0.06 -10.67 5.53
C ARG A 82 -1.42 -10.39 5.32
N LEU A 83 -1.76 -9.23 4.74
CA LEU A 83 -3.16 -8.89 4.48
C LEU A 83 -3.83 -9.95 3.58
N ALA A 84 -3.15 -10.41 2.53
CA ALA A 84 -3.67 -11.45 1.65
C ALA A 84 -3.93 -12.76 2.43
N ALA A 85 -2.95 -13.23 3.22
CA ALA A 85 -3.10 -14.44 4.02
C ALA A 85 -4.26 -14.36 5.02
N GLU A 86 -4.41 -13.24 5.71
CA GLU A 86 -5.52 -13.03 6.66
C GLU A 86 -6.87 -12.95 5.96
N ILE A 87 -6.95 -12.35 4.77
CA ILE A 87 -8.18 -12.34 3.96
C ILE A 87 -8.56 -13.77 3.55
N GLU A 88 -7.61 -14.57 3.09
CA GLU A 88 -7.87 -15.98 2.78
C GLU A 88 -8.33 -16.77 4.02
N GLU A 89 -7.75 -16.49 5.19
CA GLU A 89 -8.18 -17.10 6.44
C GLU A 89 -9.62 -16.72 6.80
N ILE A 90 -9.96 -15.42 6.77
CA ILE A 90 -11.32 -14.92 7.04
C ILE A 90 -12.33 -15.62 6.13
N ILE A 91 -12.04 -15.68 4.82
CA ILE A 91 -12.91 -16.29 3.81
C ILE A 91 -13.01 -17.81 4.01
N GLY A 92 -11.89 -18.47 4.32
CA GLY A 92 -11.81 -19.91 4.53
C GLY A 92 -12.49 -20.39 5.81
N GLN A 93 -12.52 -19.56 6.86
CA GLN A 93 -13.22 -19.86 8.11
C GLN A 93 -14.73 -19.83 7.94
N ARG A 94 -15.27 -18.85 7.20
CA ARG A 94 -16.71 -18.69 7.00
C ARG A 94 -17.03 -17.93 5.71
N TRP A 95 -17.70 -18.63 4.79
CA TRP A 95 -18.28 -18.02 3.61
C TRP A 95 -19.71 -17.55 3.90
N GLY A 96 -20.03 -16.29 3.63
CA GLY A 96 -21.30 -15.64 3.94
C GLY A 96 -21.32 -14.16 3.54
N PRO A 97 -22.48 -13.49 3.47
CA PRO A 97 -22.55 -12.05 3.17
C PRO A 97 -21.81 -11.19 4.20
N GLY A 98 -21.72 -11.62 5.46
CA GLY A 98 -20.95 -10.89 6.49
C GLY A 98 -19.43 -10.87 6.27
N VAL A 99 -18.90 -11.78 5.44
CA VAL A 99 -17.45 -11.90 5.20
C VAL A 99 -16.88 -10.64 4.52
N PHE A 100 -17.69 -9.96 3.70
CA PHE A 100 -17.26 -8.76 2.98
C PHE A 100 -16.95 -7.60 3.94
N HIS A 101 -17.77 -7.42 4.97
CA HIS A 101 -17.51 -6.45 6.04
C HIS A 101 -16.26 -6.81 6.82
N GLU A 102 -16.05 -8.09 7.15
CA GLU A 102 -14.86 -8.55 7.87
C GLU A 102 -13.57 -8.28 7.08
N VAL A 103 -13.56 -8.62 5.79
CA VAL A 103 -12.44 -8.35 4.87
C VAL A 103 -12.15 -6.85 4.77
N VAL A 104 -13.17 -6.01 4.55
CA VAL A 104 -13.00 -4.56 4.44
C VAL A 104 -12.49 -3.96 5.74
N ARG A 105 -13.04 -4.35 6.90
CA ARG A 105 -12.57 -3.85 8.20
C ARG A 105 -11.11 -4.22 8.45
N ARG A 106 -10.66 -5.40 8.02
CA ARG A 106 -9.25 -5.79 8.11
C ARG A 106 -8.35 -4.99 7.16
N ALA A 107 -8.83 -4.68 5.95
CA ALA A 107 -8.08 -3.91 4.96
C ALA A 107 -7.92 -2.42 5.35
N LEU A 108 -8.85 -1.87 6.13
CA LEU A 108 -8.77 -0.49 6.65
C LEU A 108 -7.65 -0.33 7.69
N PRO A 109 -7.05 0.87 7.85
CA PRO A 109 -5.98 1.15 8.83
C PRO A 109 -6.53 1.27 10.26
N LEU A 110 -7.14 0.19 10.76
CA LEU A 110 -7.69 0.11 12.09
C LEU A 110 -6.62 -0.36 13.07
N GLY A 111 -6.41 0.41 14.14
CA GLY A 111 -5.41 0.09 15.16
C GLY A 111 -3.97 0.48 14.75
N PRO A 112 -2.97 0.17 15.58
CA PRO A 112 -1.57 0.51 15.31
C PRO A 112 -0.99 -0.26 14.11
N GLU A 113 -1.21 -1.57 14.07
CA GLU A 113 -0.65 -2.44 13.02
C GLU A 113 -1.17 -2.09 11.62
N GLY A 114 -2.50 -1.99 11.45
CA GLY A 114 -3.09 -1.59 10.18
C GLY A 114 -2.60 -0.22 9.70
N ARG A 115 -2.31 0.71 10.62
CA ARG A 115 -1.70 2.01 10.25
C ARG A 115 -0.26 1.85 9.75
N GLU A 116 0.56 1.04 10.41
CA GLU A 116 1.93 0.77 9.96
C GLU A 116 1.97 0.12 8.57
N GLU A 117 1.10 -0.86 8.33
CA GLU A 117 0.97 -1.51 7.03
C GLU A 117 0.58 -0.51 5.92
N TRP A 118 -0.37 0.38 6.20
CA TRP A 118 -0.74 1.44 5.26
C TRP A 118 0.39 2.45 5.03
N LEU A 119 1.14 2.83 6.07
CA LEU A 119 2.31 3.68 5.91
C LEU A 119 3.39 3.03 5.04
N ALA A 120 3.56 1.70 5.12
CA ALA A 120 4.45 0.96 4.21
C ALA A 120 3.96 1.02 2.74
N ARG A 121 2.64 0.90 2.50
CA ARG A 121 2.03 1.09 1.17
C ARG A 121 2.27 2.49 0.62
N LEU A 122 2.02 3.51 1.43
CA LEU A 122 2.23 4.91 1.06
C LEU A 122 3.70 5.24 0.78
N ALA A 123 4.64 4.65 1.54
CA ALA A 123 6.08 4.82 1.32
C ALA A 123 6.54 4.31 -0.06
N ILE A 124 5.83 3.35 -0.65
CA ILE A 124 6.08 2.89 -2.02
C ILE A 124 5.29 3.72 -3.05
N TRP A 125 4.00 3.99 -2.81
CA TRP A 125 3.18 4.78 -3.74
C TRP A 125 3.72 6.20 -3.95
N SER A 126 4.27 6.82 -2.91
CA SER A 126 4.86 8.17 -2.96
C SER A 126 6.17 8.27 -3.74
N ARG A 127 6.82 7.14 -4.08
CA ARG A 127 8.07 7.16 -4.84
C ARG A 127 7.90 7.68 -6.26
N GLY A 128 6.66 7.64 -6.79
CA GLY A 128 6.39 7.99 -8.18
C GLY A 128 7.22 7.13 -9.14
N ASP A 129 7.42 5.85 -8.79
CA ASP A 129 8.22 4.93 -9.58
C ASP A 129 7.72 4.94 -11.04
N SER A 130 8.65 4.93 -12.01
CA SER A 130 8.28 4.75 -13.41
C SER A 130 7.43 3.49 -13.55
N PRO A 131 6.37 3.50 -14.39
CA PRO A 131 5.61 2.30 -14.74
C PRO A 131 6.52 1.13 -15.18
N ASP A 132 7.70 1.45 -15.75
CA ASP A 132 8.68 0.48 -16.23
C ASP A 132 9.67 -0.01 -15.16
N SER A 133 9.53 0.40 -13.90
CA SER A 133 10.35 -0.14 -12.81
C SER A 133 9.95 -1.59 -12.50
N GLU A 134 10.92 -2.39 -12.03
CA GLU A 134 10.65 -3.78 -11.63
C GLU A 134 9.61 -3.86 -10.52
N ILE A 135 9.69 -2.96 -9.53
CA ILE A 135 8.74 -2.89 -8.42
C ILE A 135 7.32 -2.57 -8.91
N ALA A 136 7.16 -1.62 -9.85
CA ALA A 136 5.85 -1.29 -10.43
C ALA A 136 5.27 -2.49 -11.20
N ARG A 137 6.10 -3.17 -12.02
CA ARG A 137 5.68 -4.38 -12.74
C ARG A 137 5.28 -5.52 -11.81
N LYS A 138 6.05 -5.76 -10.75
CA LYS A 138 5.71 -6.80 -9.76
C LYS A 138 4.41 -6.48 -9.04
N ARG A 139 4.23 -5.23 -8.60
CA ARG A 139 2.99 -4.73 -8.00
C ARG A 139 1.78 -4.90 -8.91
N ALA A 140 1.91 -4.55 -10.19
CA ALA A 140 0.83 -4.67 -11.16
C ALA A 140 0.35 -6.12 -11.29
N ARG A 141 1.29 -7.08 -11.40
CA ARG A 141 0.95 -8.51 -11.48
C ARG A 141 0.27 -9.05 -10.21
N GLU A 142 0.76 -8.65 -9.03
CA GLU A 142 0.13 -9.06 -7.76
C GLU A 142 -1.27 -8.45 -7.61
N MET A 143 -1.44 -7.18 -7.96
CA MET A 143 -2.73 -6.51 -7.91
C MET A 143 -3.74 -7.13 -8.90
N GLU A 144 -3.30 -7.45 -10.12
CA GLU A 144 -4.13 -8.14 -11.12
C GLU A 144 -4.57 -9.52 -10.62
N THR A 145 -3.64 -10.30 -10.05
CA THR A 145 -3.96 -11.61 -9.45
C THR A 145 -5.00 -11.46 -8.34
N TRP A 146 -4.80 -10.51 -7.42
CA TRP A 146 -5.72 -10.27 -6.31
C TRP A 146 -7.10 -9.77 -6.80
N ARG A 147 -7.12 -8.90 -7.80
CA ARG A 147 -8.36 -8.38 -8.42
C ARG A 147 -9.16 -9.51 -9.04
N ASN A 148 -8.52 -10.37 -9.83
CA ASN A 148 -9.20 -11.51 -10.48
C ASN A 148 -9.82 -12.45 -9.44
N GLN A 149 -9.10 -12.76 -8.35
CA GLN A 149 -9.64 -13.58 -7.26
C GLN A 149 -10.80 -12.90 -6.53
N ALA A 150 -10.75 -11.58 -6.35
CA ALA A 150 -11.84 -10.83 -5.75
C ALA A 150 -13.08 -10.80 -6.65
N GLU A 151 -12.92 -10.62 -7.97
CA GLU A 151 -14.01 -10.67 -8.96
C GLU A 151 -14.68 -12.05 -8.96
N GLU A 152 -13.89 -13.15 -8.97
CA GLU A 152 -14.41 -14.52 -8.89
C GLU A 152 -15.26 -14.75 -7.63
N ARG A 153 -14.86 -14.16 -6.49
CA ARG A 153 -15.62 -14.25 -5.23
C ARG A 153 -16.92 -13.47 -5.28
N ILE A 154 -16.94 -12.29 -5.89
CA ILE A 154 -18.17 -11.51 -6.09
C ILE A 154 -19.12 -12.28 -7.00
N LEU A 155 -18.63 -12.85 -8.12
CA LEU A 155 -19.42 -13.68 -9.02
C LEU A 155 -20.01 -14.90 -8.31
N LYS A 156 -19.23 -15.56 -7.45
CA LYS A 156 -19.71 -16.67 -6.61
C LYS A 156 -20.85 -16.20 -5.68
N ALA A 157 -20.66 -15.08 -5.00
CA ALA A 157 -21.67 -14.52 -4.09
C ALA A 157 -22.94 -14.04 -4.80
N GLN A 158 -22.82 -13.57 -6.05
CA GLN A 158 -23.94 -13.30 -6.94
C GLN A 158 -24.72 -14.57 -7.26
N GLY A 159 -24.02 -15.67 -7.61
CA GLY A 159 -24.63 -16.97 -7.87
C GLY A 159 -25.37 -17.57 -6.67
N GLU A 160 -24.91 -17.27 -5.46
CA GLU A 160 -25.54 -17.70 -4.19
C GLU A 160 -26.64 -16.73 -3.71
N GLY A 161 -26.88 -15.64 -4.44
CA GLY A 161 -27.92 -14.66 -4.15
C GLY A 161 -27.62 -13.79 -2.92
N TRP A 162 -26.34 -13.53 -2.63
CA TRP A 162 -25.90 -12.65 -1.54
C TRP A 162 -25.59 -11.24 -2.01
N ILE A 163 -25.04 -11.11 -3.23
CA ILE A 163 -24.74 -9.83 -3.86
C ILE A 163 -25.66 -9.65 -5.06
N ARG A 164 -26.11 -8.42 -5.31
CA ARG A 164 -26.96 -8.10 -6.48
C ARG A 164 -26.24 -8.39 -7.79
N THR A 165 -26.99 -8.88 -8.79
CA THR A 165 -26.45 -9.28 -10.10
C THR A 165 -26.44 -8.16 -11.14
N ASP A 166 -26.99 -6.99 -10.80
CA ASP A 166 -27.03 -5.80 -11.65
C ASP A 166 -25.75 -4.95 -11.58
N ILE A 167 -24.80 -5.33 -10.70
CA ILE A 167 -23.50 -4.68 -10.56
C ILE A 167 -22.41 -5.43 -11.35
N GLU A 168 -21.44 -4.67 -11.88
CA GLU A 168 -20.24 -5.21 -12.52
C GLU A 168 -19.13 -5.39 -11.44
N PRO A 169 -18.60 -6.61 -11.23
CA PRO A 169 -17.63 -6.88 -10.16
C PRO A 169 -16.36 -6.03 -10.22
N GLY A 170 -15.75 -5.85 -11.40
CA GLY A 170 -14.51 -5.10 -11.57
C GLY A 170 -14.67 -3.62 -11.19
N GLU A 171 -15.69 -2.96 -11.73
CA GLU A 171 -16.05 -1.57 -11.45
C GLU A 171 -16.39 -1.38 -9.97
N THR A 172 -17.13 -2.32 -9.38
CA THR A 172 -17.49 -2.28 -7.96
C THR A 172 -16.24 -2.36 -7.07
N LEU A 173 -15.28 -3.22 -7.41
CA LEU A 173 -14.01 -3.33 -6.69
C LEU A 173 -13.16 -2.07 -6.82
N GLU A 174 -13.13 -1.43 -8.00
CA GLU A 174 -12.42 -0.17 -8.21
C GLU A 174 -13.04 0.98 -7.40
N GLN A 175 -14.36 1.05 -7.35
CA GLN A 175 -15.09 2.02 -6.52
C GLN A 175 -14.83 1.78 -5.02
N LEU A 176 -14.93 0.53 -4.57
CA LEU A 176 -14.66 0.14 -3.18
C LEU A 176 -13.21 0.47 -2.79
N PHE A 177 -12.24 0.13 -3.63
CA PHE A 177 -10.83 0.45 -3.40
C PHE A 177 -10.60 1.96 -3.28
N SER A 178 -11.17 2.74 -4.20
CA SER A 178 -11.07 4.21 -4.18
C SER A 178 -11.66 4.80 -2.90
N LEU A 179 -12.82 4.30 -2.47
CA LEU A 179 -13.46 4.69 -1.22
C LEU A 179 -12.61 4.33 -0.01
N MET A 180 -12.09 3.10 0.05
CA MET A 180 -11.22 2.63 1.12
C MET A 180 -9.94 3.46 1.22
N VAL A 181 -9.31 3.81 0.10
CA VAL A 181 -8.13 4.70 0.07
C VAL A 181 -8.48 6.07 0.66
N GLY A 182 -9.60 6.67 0.23
CA GLY A 182 -10.06 7.95 0.75
C GLY A 182 -10.29 7.92 2.27
N VAL A 183 -10.97 6.89 2.76
CA VAL A 183 -11.21 6.67 4.20
C VAL A 183 -9.89 6.42 4.94
N ALA A 184 -8.99 5.60 4.39
CA ALA A 184 -7.71 5.29 5.00
C ALA A 184 -6.87 6.56 5.23
N PHE A 185 -6.81 7.47 4.26
CA PHE A 185 -6.11 8.75 4.44
C PHE A 185 -6.69 9.59 5.59
N GLN A 186 -8.00 9.57 5.77
CA GLN A 186 -8.63 10.28 6.89
C GLN A 186 -8.36 9.61 8.24
N LEU A 187 -8.21 8.28 8.27
CA LEU A 187 -7.95 7.49 9.47
C LEU A 187 -6.48 7.49 9.93
N ILE A 188 -5.55 7.66 8.99
CA ILE A 188 -4.10 7.75 9.22
C ILE A 188 -3.69 9.17 9.64
N GLY A 189 -4.46 10.19 9.25
CA GLY A 189 -4.28 11.57 9.69
C GLY A 189 -4.40 11.76 11.22
N ALA A 190 -4.27 13.01 11.69
CA ALA A 190 -4.31 13.38 13.11
C ALA A 190 -5.37 12.61 13.90
N GLU A 191 -5.02 12.13 15.12
CA GLU A 191 -5.86 11.25 15.96
C GLU A 191 -7.34 11.58 15.81
N PRO A 192 -8.08 10.82 14.99
CA PRO A 192 -9.45 11.20 14.71
C PRO A 192 -10.25 10.99 15.98
N ASP A 193 -11.02 12.01 16.37
CA ASP A 193 -12.12 11.86 17.32
C ASP A 193 -12.80 10.49 17.06
N PRO A 194 -12.93 9.61 18.07
CA PRO A 194 -13.53 8.29 17.91
C PRO A 194 -14.84 8.32 17.11
N ARG A 195 -15.67 9.35 17.30
CA ARG A 195 -16.93 9.51 16.56
C ARG A 195 -16.71 9.70 15.06
N ARG A 196 -15.66 10.42 14.68
CA ARG A 196 -15.26 10.65 13.29
C ARG A 196 -14.70 9.37 12.67
N LYS A 197 -13.90 8.61 13.43
CA LYS A 197 -13.41 7.29 12.98
C LYS A 197 -14.57 6.36 12.67
N ASP A 198 -15.53 6.23 13.58
CA ASP A 198 -16.69 5.36 13.37
C ASP A 198 -17.54 5.82 12.19
N ALA A 199 -17.68 7.14 12.00
CA ALA A 199 -18.37 7.68 10.82
C ALA A 199 -17.67 7.30 9.51
N GLN A 200 -16.34 7.32 9.45
CA GLN A 200 -15.60 6.92 8.25
C GLN A 200 -15.72 5.43 7.95
N ILE A 201 -15.71 4.57 8.97
CA ILE A 201 -15.91 3.13 8.80
C ILE A 201 -17.31 2.87 8.24
N ARG A 202 -18.34 3.53 8.79
CA ARG A 202 -19.73 3.39 8.31
C ARG A 202 -19.92 3.79 6.85
N VAL A 203 -19.13 4.72 6.32
CA VAL A 203 -19.21 5.09 4.89
C VAL A 203 -18.87 3.90 4.00
N VAL A 204 -17.83 3.12 4.35
CA VAL A 204 -17.46 1.94 3.59
C VAL A 204 -18.45 0.80 3.81
N GLU A 205 -18.93 0.62 5.04
CA GLU A 205 -19.94 -0.40 5.35
C GLU A 205 -21.26 -0.14 4.62
N ALA A 206 -21.72 1.11 4.55
CA ALA A 206 -22.93 1.47 3.82
C ALA A 206 -22.81 1.18 2.31
N PHE A 207 -21.61 1.32 1.73
CA PHE A 207 -21.36 0.91 0.35
C PHE A 207 -21.53 -0.62 0.20
N LEU A 208 -21.01 -1.42 1.13
CA LEU A 208 -21.19 -2.87 1.09
C LEU A 208 -22.65 -3.28 1.30
N ASP A 209 -23.35 -2.62 2.22
CA ASP A 209 -24.75 -2.89 2.53
C ASP A 209 -25.66 -2.67 1.30
N ASP A 210 -25.33 -1.69 0.45
CA ASP A 210 -26.05 -1.45 -0.82
C ASP A 210 -25.82 -2.57 -1.86
N LEU A 211 -24.72 -3.31 -1.77
CA LEU A 211 -24.43 -4.43 -2.65
C LEU A 211 -25.09 -5.73 -2.19
N ILE A 212 -25.24 -5.90 -0.88
CA ILE A 212 -25.76 -7.12 -0.27
C ILE A 212 -27.29 -7.15 -0.34
N ILE A 213 -27.85 -8.25 -0.83
CA ILE A 213 -29.30 -8.42 -0.95
C ILE A 213 -29.94 -8.51 0.45
N GLU A 214 -30.99 -7.71 0.69
CA GLU A 214 -31.74 -7.72 1.94
C GLU A 214 -32.22 -9.13 2.34
N GLY A 215 -32.03 -9.50 3.61
CA GLY A 215 -32.42 -10.82 4.14
C GLY A 215 -31.46 -11.97 3.81
N SER A 216 -30.40 -11.74 3.02
CA SER A 216 -29.33 -12.73 2.81
C SER A 216 -28.51 -12.96 4.10
N MET A 217 -28.32 -11.93 4.94
CA MET A 217 -27.57 -12.01 6.20
C MET A 217 -28.17 -12.96 7.25
N THR A 218 -29.46 -13.29 7.14
CA THR A 218 -30.16 -14.20 8.06
C THR A 218 -30.23 -15.64 7.57
N ARG A 219 -29.73 -15.95 6.37
CA ARG A 219 -29.69 -17.32 5.85
C ARG A 219 -28.48 -18.05 6.43
N SER A 220 -28.70 -19.09 7.22
CA SER A 220 -27.63 -20.04 7.61
C SER A 220 -27.06 -20.72 6.36
N PRO A 221 -25.75 -21.02 6.33
CA PRO A 221 -25.15 -21.83 5.28
C PRO A 221 -25.51 -23.31 5.52
N GLU A 222 -26.77 -23.68 5.31
CA GLU A 222 -27.19 -25.08 5.26
C GLU A 222 -27.79 -25.35 3.88
N GLY A 223 -27.09 -26.16 3.08
CA GLY A 223 -27.72 -26.81 1.93
C GLY A 223 -26.91 -27.03 0.65
N THR A 224 -25.60 -27.34 0.69
CA THR A 224 -25.00 -28.16 -0.39
C THR A 224 -24.94 -29.61 0.08
N GLY A 225 -26.12 -30.21 0.21
CA GLY A 225 -26.28 -31.65 0.33
C GLY A 225 -26.14 -32.27 -1.06
N SER A 226 -25.16 -33.16 -1.18
CA SER A 226 -24.92 -34.06 -2.30
C SER A 226 -26.21 -34.66 -2.87
N ALA A 227 -26.38 -34.57 -4.18
CA ALA A 227 -27.17 -35.49 -5.02
C ALA A 227 -26.50 -35.61 -6.38
#